data_AF-A0AAD4MZ98-F1
#
_entry.id   AF-A0AAD4MZ98-F1
#
_cell.length_a   1.000
_cell.length_b   1.000
_cell.length_c   1.000
_cell.angle_alpha   90.00
_cell.angle_beta   90.00
_cell.angle_gamma   90.00
#
_symmetry.space_group_name_H-M   'P 1'
#
loop_
_entity.id
_entity.type
_entity.pdbx_description
1 polymer ?
#
loop_
_entity_poly.entity_id
_entity_poly.type
_entity_poly.pdbx_seq_one_letter_code
_entity_poly.pdbx_strand_id
1 'polypeptide(L)'
;MSLCDATYKMNDFPSFFVILSGKNFIPLLSCFWYQLIPLYGMLGMFEFTAVIALDRVFLLLFPLCHRKLKVKWYILCISVICFIYTTWLVSKSYAFSVRHPDWPAVCTMEDTFMNEIGELYSYQGIALYAIAVILYIVIVLGFTCCVGQRTGFDGPDRRLMKSLSVIFFIIIFVYILNICIRMFILPLLHLEPITYRLTTIILGLPVNIEVAANPIVLYIFSTEYRFAIQNFCNNVFATFGLQQRIKVQSSLVHPST
;
A
#
# COMPACT_ATOMS: atom_id res chain seq x y z
N MET A 1 3.84 5.06 2.07
CA MET A 1 2.64 4.21 2.19
C MET A 1 1.36 5.03 2.18
N SER A 2 0.95 5.74 3.23
CA SER A 2 -0.33 6.47 3.21
C SER A 2 -0.46 7.51 2.08
N LEU A 3 0.63 8.17 1.69
CA LEU A 3 0.65 9.03 0.50
C LEU A 3 0.40 8.23 -0.79
N CYS A 4 1.01 7.05 -0.91
CA CYS A 4 0.85 6.12 -2.02
C CYS A 4 -0.62 5.65 -2.12
N ASP A 5 -1.23 5.29 -0.99
CA ASP A 5 -2.65 4.92 -0.88
C ASP A 5 -3.55 6.07 -1.36
N ALA A 6 -3.26 7.30 -0.93
CA ALA A 6 -4.02 8.48 -1.34
C ALA A 6 -3.88 8.75 -2.84
N THR A 7 -2.67 8.67 -3.40
CA THR A 7 -2.45 8.82 -4.84
C THR A 7 -3.08 7.70 -5.64
N TYR A 8 -3.04 6.45 -5.16
CA TYR A 8 -3.68 5.31 -5.81
C TYR A 8 -5.20 5.52 -5.92
N LYS A 9 -5.85 5.98 -4.84
CA LYS A 9 -7.28 6.30 -4.85
C LYS A 9 -7.65 7.43 -5.82
N MET A 10 -6.70 8.26 -6.25
CA MET A 10 -6.97 9.26 -7.29
C MET A 10 -7.30 8.61 -8.65
N ASN A 11 -7.01 7.32 -8.86
CA ASN A 11 -7.37 6.59 -10.07
C ASN A 11 -8.87 6.62 -10.37
N ASP A 12 -9.70 6.62 -9.33
CA ASP A 12 -11.15 6.54 -9.52
C ASP A 12 -11.72 7.81 -10.17
N PHE A 13 -11.02 8.96 -10.05
CA PHE A 13 -11.47 10.22 -10.63
C PHE A 13 -11.43 10.21 -12.17
N PRO A 14 -10.30 9.94 -12.86
CA PRO A 14 -10.28 9.80 -14.32
C PRO A 14 -11.30 8.80 -14.85
N SER A 15 -11.39 7.62 -14.23
CA SER A 15 -12.36 6.58 -14.59
C SER A 15 -13.79 7.11 -14.51
N PHE A 16 -14.15 7.79 -13.42
CA PHE A 16 -15.48 8.35 -13.21
C PHE A 16 -15.84 9.42 -14.25
N PHE A 17 -14.91 10.33 -14.58
CA PHE A 17 -15.14 11.35 -15.61
C PHE A 17 -15.31 10.76 -17.01
N VAL A 18 -14.54 9.73 -17.36
CA VAL A 18 -14.70 9.02 -18.65
C VAL A 18 -16.09 8.39 -18.74
N ILE A 19 -16.54 7.70 -17.69
CA ILE A 19 -17.88 7.09 -17.62
C ILE A 19 -18.97 8.16 -17.75
N LEU A 20 -18.88 9.28 -17.02
CA LEU A 20 -19.86 10.36 -17.10
C LEU A 20 -19.90 11.06 -18.46
N SER A 21 -18.79 11.09 -19.19
CA SER A 21 -18.70 11.75 -20.50
C SER A 21 -19.46 11.00 -21.61
N GLY A 22 -19.90 9.77 -21.37
CA GLY A 22 -20.51 8.90 -22.38
C GLY A 22 -19.54 8.40 -23.45
N LYS A 23 -18.25 8.77 -23.38
CA LYS A 23 -17.20 8.19 -24.21
C LYS A 23 -16.75 6.89 -23.56
N ASN A 24 -17.19 5.77 -24.14
CA ASN A 24 -16.87 4.44 -23.61
C ASN A 24 -15.37 4.11 -23.64
N PHE A 25 -14.59 4.74 -24.52
CA PHE A 25 -13.15 4.49 -24.64
C PHE A 25 -12.40 5.78 -24.97
N ILE A 26 -11.22 5.93 -24.39
CA ILE A 26 -10.23 6.96 -24.72
C ILE A 26 -8.92 6.31 -25.18
N PRO A 27 -8.09 7.02 -25.98
CA PRO A 27 -6.79 6.53 -26.39
C PRO A 27 -5.88 6.24 -25.18
N LEU A 28 -5.15 5.12 -25.22
CA LEU A 28 -4.28 4.67 -24.14
C LEU A 28 -3.23 5.71 -23.74
N LEU A 29 -2.67 6.45 -24.69
CA LEU A 29 -1.68 7.49 -24.40
C LEU A 29 -2.28 8.63 -23.56
N SER A 30 -3.49 9.08 -23.90
CA SER A 30 -4.22 10.08 -23.13
C SER A 30 -4.56 9.55 -21.74
N CYS A 31 -4.98 8.29 -21.66
CA CYS A 31 -5.25 7.66 -20.39
C CYS A 31 -4.02 7.59 -19.48
N PHE A 32 -2.87 7.21 -20.03
CA PHE A 32 -1.61 7.15 -19.29
C PHE A 32 -1.30 8.48 -18.57
N TRP A 33 -1.51 9.61 -19.24
CA TRP A 33 -1.30 10.93 -18.63
C TRP A 33 -2.27 11.21 -17.47
N TYR A 34 -3.53 10.80 -17.59
CA TYR A 34 -4.49 10.91 -16.48
C TYR A 34 -4.15 9.99 -15.31
N GLN A 35 -3.58 8.83 -15.58
CA GLN A 35 -3.23 7.82 -14.57
C GLN A 35 -1.81 7.93 -14.03
N LEU A 36 -1.00 8.87 -14.52
CA LEU A 36 0.41 8.98 -14.16
C LEU A 36 0.61 9.04 -12.64
N ILE A 37 -0.09 9.93 -11.96
CA ILE A 37 0.01 10.10 -10.50
C ILE A 37 -0.49 8.86 -9.75
N PRO A 38 -1.69 8.32 -10.05
CA PRO A 38 -2.14 7.07 -9.47
C PRO A 38 -1.21 5.87 -9.69
N LEU A 39 -0.53 5.81 -10.83
CA LEU A 39 0.37 4.71 -11.18
C LEU A 39 1.63 4.72 -10.29
N TYR A 40 2.18 5.91 -10.04
CA TYR A 40 3.24 6.10 -9.04
C TYR A 40 2.78 5.67 -7.64
N GLY A 41 1.53 5.98 -7.29
CA GLY A 41 0.93 5.55 -6.03
C GLY A 41 0.89 4.04 -5.88
N MET A 42 0.38 3.34 -6.89
CA MET A 42 0.27 1.89 -6.87
C MET A 42 1.63 1.19 -6.82
N LEU A 43 2.53 1.53 -7.75
CA LEU A 43 3.84 0.89 -7.86
C LEU A 43 4.71 1.18 -6.64
N GLY A 44 4.67 2.42 -6.14
CA GLY A 44 5.35 2.79 -4.91
C GLY A 44 4.83 2.00 -3.69
N MET A 45 3.54 1.64 -3.66
CA MET A 45 2.97 0.86 -2.56
C MET A 45 3.66 -0.50 -2.40
N PHE A 46 3.92 -1.21 -3.50
CA PHE A 46 4.63 -2.50 -3.47
C PHE A 46 6.04 -2.36 -2.89
N GLU A 47 6.77 -1.35 -3.34
CA GLU A 47 8.14 -1.10 -2.92
C GLU A 47 8.23 -0.67 -1.46
N PHE A 48 7.41 0.30 -1.04
CA PHE A 48 7.39 0.76 0.35
C PHE A 48 6.97 -0.36 1.29
N THR A 49 6.09 -1.28 0.89
CA THR A 49 5.73 -2.45 1.70
C THR A 49 6.94 -3.33 1.96
N ALA A 50 7.72 -3.66 0.93
CA ALA A 50 8.94 -4.46 1.09
C ALA A 50 10.01 -3.75 1.93
N VAL A 51 10.21 -2.44 1.70
CA VAL A 51 11.20 -1.66 2.48
C VAL A 51 10.79 -1.50 3.94
N ILE A 52 9.49 -1.32 4.24
CA ILE A 52 9.03 -1.30 5.64
C ILE A 52 9.27 -2.64 6.30
N ALA A 53 9.00 -3.76 5.62
CA ALA A 53 9.32 -5.09 6.15
C ALA A 53 10.82 -5.25 6.45
N LEU A 54 11.67 -4.74 5.56
CA LEU A 54 13.12 -4.75 5.72
C LEU A 54 13.58 -3.86 6.89
N ASP A 55 13.01 -2.67 7.06
CA ASP A 55 13.28 -1.78 8.19
C ASP A 55 12.98 -2.47 9.53
N ARG A 56 11.88 -3.23 9.61
CA ARG A 56 11.54 -4.00 10.83
C ARG A 56 12.55 -5.11 11.12
N VAL A 57 13.03 -5.82 10.10
CA VAL A 57 14.11 -6.80 10.27
C VAL A 57 15.40 -6.10 10.73
N PHE A 58 15.76 -4.97 10.12
CA PHE A 58 16.95 -4.21 10.48
C PHE A 58 16.89 -3.71 11.94
N LEU A 59 15.72 -3.26 12.40
CA LEU A 59 15.48 -2.88 13.79
C LEU A 59 15.65 -4.06 14.77
N LEU A 60 15.21 -5.27 14.38
CA LEU A 60 15.38 -6.47 15.20
C LEU A 60 16.84 -6.94 15.28
N LEU A 61 17.55 -6.95 14.15
CA LEU A 61 18.93 -7.43 14.07
C LEU A 61 19.93 -6.45 14.69
N PHE A 62 19.73 -5.14 14.48
CA PHE A 62 20.69 -4.09 14.84
C PHE A 62 20.06 -2.92 15.61
N PRO A 63 19.47 -3.17 16.80
CA PRO A 63 18.74 -2.14 17.56
C PRO A 63 19.61 -0.93 17.94
N LEU A 64 20.90 -1.15 18.24
CA LEU A 64 21.83 -0.07 18.60
C LEU A 64 22.22 0.82 17.40
N CYS A 65 22.27 0.25 16.20
CA CYS A 65 22.58 1.00 14.98
C CYS A 65 21.35 1.81 14.55
N HIS A 66 20.17 1.17 14.58
CA HIS A 66 18.90 1.82 14.25
C HIS A 66 18.65 3.08 15.08
N ARG A 67 18.91 3.02 16.40
CA ARG A 67 18.75 4.18 17.30
C ARG A 67 19.69 5.36 16.99
N LYS A 68 20.84 5.12 16.34
CA LYS A 68 21.81 6.17 15.98
C LYS A 68 21.52 6.80 14.61
N LEU A 69 20.61 6.23 13.81
CA LEU A 69 20.29 6.76 12.49
C LEU A 69 19.53 8.08 12.58
N LYS A 70 19.92 9.02 11.72
CA LYS A 70 19.18 10.28 11.54
C LYS A 70 17.94 10.00 10.69
N VAL A 71 16.78 9.87 11.35
CA VAL A 71 15.48 9.52 10.74
C VAL A 71 15.19 10.27 9.43
N LYS A 72 15.43 11.59 9.39
CA LYS A 72 15.16 12.42 8.20
C LYS A 72 15.94 11.96 6.97
N TRP A 73 17.24 11.73 7.11
CA TRP A 73 18.10 11.33 6.00
C TRP A 73 17.83 9.89 5.58
N TYR A 74 17.56 9.01 6.56
CA TYR A 74 17.21 7.62 6.29
C TYR A 74 15.94 7.49 5.45
N ILE A 75 14.86 8.17 5.85
CA ILE A 75 13.60 8.19 5.09
C ILE A 75 13.83 8.80 3.71
N LEU A 76 14.59 9.89 3.61
CA LEU A 76 14.90 10.53 2.33
C LEU A 76 15.62 9.55 1.38
N CYS A 77 16.67 8.87 1.84
CA CYS A 77 17.41 7.91 1.02
C CYS A 77 16.52 6.77 0.54
N ILE A 78 15.71 6.18 1.43
CA ILE A 78 14.76 5.13 1.06
C ILE A 78 13.76 5.64 0.03
N SER A 79 13.16 6.81 0.26
CA SER A 79 12.19 7.40 -0.65
C SER A 79 12.79 7.67 -2.03
N VAL A 80 14.05 8.13 -2.10
CA VAL A 80 14.76 8.33 -3.38
C VAL A 80 14.98 7.01 -4.11
N ILE A 81 15.39 5.94 -3.41
CA ILE A 81 15.58 4.62 -4.03
C ILE A 81 14.27 4.09 -4.60
N CYS A 82 13.19 4.12 -3.82
CA CYS A 82 11.87 3.70 -4.30
C CYS A 82 11.44 4.57 -5.50
N PHE A 83 11.59 5.89 -5.41
CA PHE A 83 11.18 6.79 -6.48
C PHE A 83 11.93 6.52 -7.80
N ILE A 84 13.23 6.22 -7.74
CA ILE A 84 14.02 5.87 -8.93
C ILE A 84 13.49 4.57 -9.56
N TYR A 85 13.22 3.55 -8.75
CA TYR A 85 12.74 2.26 -9.24
C TYR A 85 11.31 2.35 -9.80
N THR A 86 10.41 3.04 -9.09
CA THR A 86 9.07 3.33 -9.59
C THR A 86 9.11 4.11 -10.92
N THR A 87 10.00 5.09 -11.04
CA THR A 87 10.15 5.87 -12.29
C THR A 87 10.62 4.99 -13.45
N TRP A 88 11.51 4.03 -13.19
CA TRP A 88 11.91 3.05 -14.21
C TRP A 88 10.72 2.22 -14.70
N LEU A 89 9.84 1.76 -13.81
CA LEU A 89 8.64 1.01 -14.17
C LEU A 89 7.63 1.86 -14.94
N VAL A 90 7.33 3.07 -14.46
CA VAL A 90 6.44 4.01 -15.13
C VAL A 90 6.96 4.34 -16.54
N SER A 91 8.28 4.45 -16.72
CA SER A 91 8.88 4.67 -18.05
C SER A 91 8.61 3.52 -19.03
N LYS A 92 8.49 2.28 -18.54
CA LYS A 92 8.10 1.12 -19.36
C LYS A 92 6.63 1.21 -19.77
N SER A 93 5.74 1.57 -18.85
CA SER A 93 4.33 1.87 -19.17
C SER A 93 4.20 2.98 -20.22
N TYR A 94 4.99 4.06 -20.08
CA TYR A 94 4.99 5.14 -21.07
C TYR A 94 5.48 4.66 -22.44
N ALA A 95 6.58 3.91 -22.49
CA ALA A 95 7.08 3.37 -23.74
C ALA A 95 6.05 2.46 -24.44
N PHE A 96 5.25 1.72 -23.67
CA PHE A 96 4.16 0.90 -24.20
C PHE A 96 2.99 1.74 -24.72
N SER A 97 2.56 2.76 -23.97
CA SER A 97 1.46 3.63 -24.38
C SER A 97 1.79 4.47 -25.63
N VAL A 98 3.06 4.81 -25.84
CA VAL A 98 3.54 5.46 -27.07
C VAL A 98 3.55 4.51 -28.28
N ARG A 99 3.81 3.21 -28.07
CA ARG A 99 3.75 2.20 -29.16
C ARG A 99 2.32 1.87 -29.58
N HIS A 100 1.37 2.00 -28.66
CA HIS A 100 -0.05 1.67 -28.89
C HIS A 100 -0.96 2.85 -28.51
N PRO A 101 -0.83 4.02 -29.16
CA PRO A 101 -1.51 5.24 -28.72
C PRO A 101 -3.02 5.14 -28.82
N ASP A 102 -3.54 4.45 -29.84
CA ASP A 102 -4.97 4.37 -30.16
C ASP A 102 -5.67 3.15 -29.54
N TRP A 103 -5.01 2.40 -28.66
CA TRP A 103 -5.64 1.26 -27.99
C TRP A 103 -6.81 1.76 -27.13
N PRO A 104 -8.05 1.26 -27.33
CA PRO A 104 -9.19 1.66 -26.52
C PRO A 104 -9.01 1.28 -25.05
N ALA A 105 -8.98 2.28 -24.16
CA ALA A 105 -8.94 2.13 -22.71
C ALA A 105 -10.11 2.88 -22.07
N VAL A 106 -10.64 2.38 -20.95
CA VAL A 106 -11.66 3.09 -20.13
C VAL A 106 -11.01 3.92 -19.04
N CYS A 107 -9.71 3.79 -18.93
CA CYS A 107 -8.88 4.51 -18.00
C CYS A 107 -9.13 4.13 -16.56
N THR A 108 -9.20 2.82 -16.34
CA THR A 108 -9.03 2.20 -15.03
C THR A 108 -7.60 1.69 -14.89
N MET A 109 -7.09 1.55 -13.65
CA MET A 109 -5.75 0.97 -13.44
C MET A 109 -5.60 -0.36 -14.16
N GLU A 110 -6.66 -1.16 -14.21
CA GLU A 110 -6.66 -2.47 -14.84
C GLU A 110 -6.26 -2.45 -16.30
N ASP A 111 -6.58 -1.39 -17.05
CA ASP A 111 -6.18 -1.25 -18.45
C ASP A 111 -4.64 -1.16 -18.58
N THR A 112 -3.95 -0.67 -17.54
CA THR A 112 -2.47 -0.63 -17.45
C THR A 112 -1.89 -1.99 -17.03
N PHE A 113 -2.70 -2.89 -16.46
CA PHE A 113 -2.32 -4.27 -16.09
C PHE A 113 -2.64 -5.29 -17.18
N MET A 114 -2.93 -4.86 -18.41
CA MET A 114 -3.13 -5.77 -19.53
C MET A 114 -1.82 -5.98 -20.30
N ASN A 115 -1.71 -7.16 -20.93
CA ASN A 115 -0.60 -7.53 -21.83
C ASN A 115 0.79 -7.54 -21.13
N GLU A 116 1.85 -7.32 -21.91
CA GLU A 116 3.26 -7.42 -21.48
C GLU A 116 3.60 -6.57 -20.24
N ILE A 117 3.00 -5.37 -20.12
CA ILE A 117 3.22 -4.49 -18.96
C ILE A 117 2.55 -5.04 -17.70
N GLY A 118 1.34 -5.59 -17.85
CA GLY A 118 0.64 -6.25 -16.76
C GLY A 118 1.38 -7.47 -16.22
N GLU A 119 1.99 -8.27 -17.11
CA GLU A 119 2.85 -9.39 -16.72
C GLU A 119 4.07 -8.90 -15.94
N LEU A 120 4.76 -7.86 -16.44
CA LEU A 120 5.91 -7.26 -15.75
C LEU A 120 5.56 -6.82 -14.33
N TYR A 121 4.43 -6.11 -14.16
CA TYR A 121 3.97 -5.67 -12.84
C TYR A 121 3.54 -6.83 -11.94
N SER A 122 2.92 -7.85 -12.50
CA SER A 122 2.51 -9.03 -11.73
C SER A 122 3.72 -9.81 -11.21
N TYR A 123 4.74 -10.04 -12.04
CA TYR A 123 5.99 -10.70 -11.64
C TYR A 123 6.73 -9.89 -10.57
N GLN A 124 6.85 -8.58 -10.76
CA GLN A 124 7.45 -7.70 -9.78
C GLN A 124 6.67 -7.70 -8.45
N GLY A 125 5.35 -7.60 -8.52
CA GLY A 125 4.47 -7.62 -7.36
C GLY A 125 4.65 -8.91 -6.56
N ILE A 126 4.61 -10.08 -7.22
CA ILE A 126 4.88 -11.37 -6.57
C ILE A 126 6.27 -11.38 -5.93
N ALA A 127 7.31 -10.92 -6.64
CA ALA A 127 8.67 -10.93 -6.10
C ALA A 127 8.81 -10.07 -4.83
N LEU A 128 8.28 -8.84 -4.85
CA LEU A 128 8.33 -7.93 -3.70
C LEU A 128 7.49 -8.45 -2.53
N TYR A 129 6.30 -9.00 -2.79
CA TYR A 129 5.48 -9.60 -1.74
C TYR A 129 6.07 -10.89 -1.18
N ALA A 130 6.70 -11.73 -2.01
CA ALA A 130 7.42 -12.92 -1.53
C ALA A 130 8.59 -12.52 -0.63
N ILE A 131 9.37 -11.49 -1.01
CA ILE A 131 10.41 -10.92 -0.14
C ILE A 131 9.80 -10.43 1.18
N ALA A 132 8.69 -9.67 1.11
CA ALA A 132 8.02 -9.19 2.32
C ALA A 132 7.56 -10.35 3.23
N VAL A 133 6.96 -11.42 2.68
CA VAL A 133 6.58 -12.63 3.43
C VAL A 133 7.78 -13.24 4.13
N ILE A 134 8.89 -13.43 3.42
CA ILE A 134 10.11 -14.02 3.98
C ILE A 134 10.64 -13.14 5.13
N LEU A 135 10.70 -11.82 4.93
CA LEU A 135 11.11 -10.88 5.98
C LEU A 135 10.16 -10.94 7.19
N TYR A 136 8.86 -11.11 6.97
CA TYR A 136 7.88 -11.27 8.05
C TYR A 136 8.05 -12.58 8.82
N ILE A 137 8.36 -13.69 8.13
CA ILE A 137 8.71 -14.95 8.80
C ILE A 137 9.95 -14.76 9.67
N VAL A 138 10.98 -14.07 9.17
CA VAL A 138 12.18 -13.72 9.94
C VAL A 138 11.83 -12.85 11.16
N ILE A 139 10.93 -11.87 11.02
CA ILE A 139 10.44 -11.06 12.14
C ILE A 139 9.76 -11.93 13.21
N VAL A 140 8.87 -12.84 12.81
CA VAL A 140 8.14 -13.72 13.74
C VAL A 140 9.07 -14.70 14.43
N LEU A 141 9.98 -15.34 13.68
CA LEU A 141 10.99 -16.24 14.23
C LEU A 141 11.95 -15.50 15.15
N GLY A 142 12.49 -14.36 14.72
CA GLY A 142 13.38 -13.52 15.53
C GLY A 142 12.69 -13.02 16.80
N PHE A 143 11.41 -12.67 16.72
CA PHE A 143 10.63 -12.30 17.90
C PHE A 143 10.46 -13.48 18.87
N THR A 144 10.13 -14.66 18.34
CA THR A 144 9.90 -15.87 19.15
C THR A 144 11.18 -16.41 19.77
N CYS A 145 12.30 -16.37 19.03
CA CYS A 145 13.60 -16.90 19.47
C CYS A 145 14.40 -15.91 20.32
N CYS A 146 14.41 -14.61 20.00
CA CYS A 146 15.30 -13.65 20.64
C CYS A 146 14.63 -12.80 21.74
N VAL A 147 13.31 -12.55 21.67
CA VAL A 147 12.61 -11.72 22.67
C VAL A 147 12.15 -12.52 23.88
N GLY A 148 12.02 -13.85 23.76
CA GLY A 148 11.83 -14.74 24.91
C GLY A 148 12.96 -14.68 25.95
N GLN A 149 14.12 -14.09 25.62
CA GLN A 149 15.29 -13.99 26.51
C GLN A 149 15.63 -12.55 26.94
N ARG A 150 15.07 -11.50 26.32
CA ARG A 150 15.38 -10.10 26.66
C ARG A 150 14.22 -9.42 27.37
N THR A 151 14.31 -9.36 28.69
CA THR A 151 13.38 -8.74 29.65
C THR A 151 13.26 -7.20 29.56
N GLY A 152 13.72 -6.55 28.47
CA GLY A 152 13.81 -5.09 28.36
C GLY A 152 13.07 -4.45 27.17
N PHE A 153 12.32 -5.22 26.38
CA PHE A 153 11.45 -4.71 25.31
C PHE A 153 10.02 -4.57 25.84
N ASP A 154 9.82 -3.60 26.73
CA ASP A 154 8.54 -3.43 27.41
C ASP A 154 7.42 -2.93 26.49
N GLY A 155 6.25 -3.54 26.67
CA GLY A 155 4.89 -3.04 26.38
C GLY A 155 4.60 -2.46 24.99
N PRO A 156 4.69 -1.12 24.81
CA PRO A 156 4.16 -0.40 23.64
C PRO A 156 4.75 -0.82 22.30
N ASP A 157 6.08 -0.99 22.20
CA ASP A 157 6.74 -1.33 20.93
C ASP A 157 6.37 -2.74 20.45
N ARG A 158 6.15 -3.67 21.39
CA ARG A 158 5.69 -5.03 21.11
C ARG A 158 4.24 -5.05 20.60
N ARG A 159 3.38 -4.18 21.13
CA ARG A 159 1.98 -4.05 20.67
C ARG A 159 1.91 -3.43 19.28
N LEU A 160 2.71 -2.39 19.03
CA LEU A 160 2.84 -1.76 17.71
C LEU A 160 3.35 -2.75 16.66
N MET A 161 4.36 -3.55 16.99
CA MET A 161 4.89 -4.60 16.10
C MET A 161 3.84 -5.67 15.75
N LYS A 162 3.07 -6.14 16.75
CA LYS A 162 2.01 -7.15 16.52
C LYS A 162 0.90 -6.63 15.60
N SER A 163 0.46 -5.39 15.78
CA SER A 163 -0.60 -4.84 14.92
C SER A 163 -0.13 -4.57 13.51
N LEU A 164 1.11 -4.09 13.35
CA LEU A 164 1.71 -3.94 12.03
C LEU A 164 1.79 -5.30 11.32
N SER A 165 2.20 -6.37 12.01
CA SER A 165 2.23 -7.72 11.39
C SER A 165 0.87 -8.20 10.92
N VAL A 166 -0.22 -7.90 11.63
CA VAL A 166 -1.58 -8.26 11.19
C VAL A 166 -1.99 -7.46 9.95
N ILE A 167 -1.72 -6.16 9.93
CA ILE A 167 -1.97 -5.31 8.74
C ILE A 167 -1.24 -5.91 7.54
N PHE A 168 0.06 -6.11 7.65
CA PHE A 168 0.87 -6.60 6.54
C PHE A 168 0.45 -8.00 6.07
N PHE A 169 0.03 -8.89 6.97
CA PHE A 169 -0.49 -10.19 6.56
C PHE A 169 -1.75 -10.07 5.71
N ILE A 170 -2.69 -9.19 6.09
CA ILE A 170 -3.90 -8.91 5.31
C ILE A 170 -3.53 -8.34 3.93
N ILE A 171 -2.63 -7.35 3.89
CA ILE A 171 -2.17 -6.72 2.64
C ILE A 171 -1.57 -7.78 1.72
N ILE A 172 -0.56 -8.49 2.20
CA ILE A 172 0.15 -9.51 1.43
C ILE A 172 -0.83 -10.57 0.93
N PHE A 173 -1.73 -11.06 1.80
CA PHE A 173 -2.68 -12.11 1.43
C PHE A 173 -3.63 -11.65 0.32
N VAL A 174 -4.25 -10.48 0.47
CA VAL A 174 -5.21 -9.94 -0.52
C VAL A 174 -4.53 -9.71 -1.86
N TYR A 175 -3.32 -9.13 -1.88
CA TYR A 175 -2.59 -8.88 -3.11
C TYR A 175 -2.06 -10.16 -3.77
N ILE A 176 -1.47 -11.09 -3.02
CA ILE A 176 -1.03 -12.38 -3.58
C ILE A 176 -2.22 -13.14 -4.16
N LEU A 177 -3.35 -13.18 -3.43
CA LEU A 177 -4.56 -13.83 -3.91
C LEU A 177 -5.04 -13.19 -5.22
N ASN A 178 -5.08 -11.86 -5.28
CA ASN A 178 -5.48 -11.14 -6.50
C ASN A 178 -4.57 -11.47 -7.69
N ILE A 179 -3.26 -11.44 -7.49
CA ILE A 179 -2.30 -11.74 -8.57
C ILE A 179 -2.41 -13.21 -9.00
N CYS A 180 -2.51 -14.15 -8.05
CA CYS A 180 -2.66 -15.58 -8.34
C CYS A 180 -3.92 -15.86 -9.16
N ILE A 181 -5.06 -15.26 -8.80
CA ILE A 181 -6.30 -15.42 -9.57
C ILE A 181 -6.11 -14.86 -10.98
N ARG A 182 -5.49 -13.68 -11.13
CA ARG A 182 -5.28 -13.04 -12.43
C ARG A 182 -4.32 -13.80 -13.33
N MET A 183 -3.22 -14.32 -12.79
CA MET A 183 -2.19 -15.00 -13.60
C MET A 183 -2.50 -16.47 -13.87
N PHE A 184 -3.12 -17.18 -12.92
CA PHE A 184 -3.31 -18.63 -13.06
C PHE A 184 -4.75 -19.02 -13.35
N ILE A 185 -5.74 -18.38 -12.73
CA ILE A 185 -7.13 -18.83 -12.82
C ILE A 185 -7.84 -18.21 -14.04
N LEU A 186 -7.72 -16.90 -14.24
CA LEU A 186 -8.40 -16.22 -15.35
C LEU A 186 -8.01 -16.74 -16.74
N PRO A 187 -6.72 -17.03 -17.04
CA PRO A 187 -6.35 -17.56 -18.35
C PRO A 187 -6.91 -18.96 -18.61
N LEU A 188 -7.12 -19.77 -17.56
CA LEU A 188 -7.69 -21.12 -17.69
C LEU A 188 -9.18 -21.10 -18.06
N LEU A 189 -9.90 -20.04 -17.69
CA LEU A 189 -11.35 -19.94 -17.87
C LEU A 189 -11.80 -19.54 -19.28
N HIS A 190 -10.86 -19.17 -20.18
CA HIS A 190 -11.14 -18.79 -21.58
C HIS A 190 -12.36 -17.87 -21.73
N LEU A 191 -12.46 -16.86 -20.86
CA LEU A 191 -13.61 -15.96 -20.81
C LEU A 191 -13.68 -15.06 -22.03
N GLU A 192 -14.90 -14.72 -22.45
CA GLU A 192 -15.10 -13.64 -23.43
C GLU A 192 -14.50 -12.32 -22.91
N PRO A 193 -14.02 -11.42 -23.78
CA PRO A 193 -13.32 -10.20 -23.37
C PRO A 193 -14.10 -9.31 -22.39
N ILE A 194 -15.43 -9.23 -22.55
CA ILE A 194 -16.31 -8.45 -21.67
C ILE A 194 -16.39 -9.08 -20.27
N THR A 195 -16.50 -10.41 -20.21
CA THR A 195 -16.63 -11.19 -18.97
C THR A 195 -15.31 -11.23 -18.23
N TYR A 196 -14.20 -11.39 -18.95
CA TYR A 196 -12.85 -11.28 -18.41
C TYR A 196 -12.67 -9.95 -17.67
N ARG A 197 -13.05 -8.86 -18.34
CA ARG A 197 -12.92 -7.51 -17.80
C ARG A 197 -13.83 -7.21 -16.61
N LEU A 198 -15.08 -7.68 -16.62
CA LEU A 198 -15.95 -7.57 -15.45
C LEU A 198 -15.40 -8.36 -14.27
N THR A 199 -14.83 -9.53 -14.55
CA THR A 199 -14.27 -10.40 -13.52
C THR A 199 -13.01 -9.78 -12.91
N THR A 200 -12.14 -9.14 -13.70
CA THR A 200 -10.98 -8.42 -13.16
C THR A 200 -11.41 -7.29 -12.22
N ILE A 201 -12.41 -6.49 -12.62
CA ILE A 201 -12.94 -5.40 -11.78
C ILE A 201 -13.46 -5.94 -10.44
N ILE A 202 -14.27 -7.00 -10.47
CA ILE A 202 -14.82 -7.64 -9.26
C ILE A 202 -13.70 -8.16 -8.37
N LEU A 203 -12.70 -8.82 -8.95
CA LEU A 203 -11.53 -9.34 -8.23
C LEU A 203 -10.64 -8.23 -7.66
N GLY A 204 -10.67 -7.03 -8.24
CA GLY A 204 -9.99 -5.84 -7.73
C GLY A 204 -10.64 -5.20 -6.51
N LEU A 205 -11.92 -5.49 -6.22
CA LEU A 205 -12.63 -4.90 -5.08
C LEU A 205 -11.99 -5.18 -3.72
N PRO A 206 -11.56 -6.42 -3.38
CA PRO A 206 -10.85 -6.69 -2.13
C PRO A 206 -9.58 -5.83 -1.94
N VAL A 207 -8.84 -5.57 -3.01
CA VAL A 207 -7.64 -4.72 -2.97
C VAL A 207 -8.03 -3.28 -2.64
N ASN A 208 -9.07 -2.74 -3.28
CA ASN A 208 -9.56 -1.39 -2.98
C ASN A 208 -10.10 -1.26 -1.54
N ILE A 209 -10.76 -2.30 -1.04
CA ILE A 209 -11.24 -2.35 0.35
C ILE A 209 -10.05 -2.35 1.32
N GLU A 210 -8.98 -3.10 1.02
CA GLU A 210 -7.76 -3.11 1.83
C GLU A 210 -7.14 -1.71 1.93
N VAL A 211 -6.94 -1.02 0.80
CA VAL A 211 -6.39 0.34 0.80
C VAL A 211 -7.26 1.30 1.62
N ALA A 212 -8.59 1.12 1.60
CA ALA A 212 -9.51 1.89 2.44
C ALA A 212 -9.49 1.49 3.92
N ALA A 213 -9.14 0.25 4.24
CA ALA A 213 -9.06 -0.25 5.61
C ALA A 213 -7.80 0.25 6.33
N ASN A 214 -6.70 0.55 5.62
CA ASN A 214 -5.42 0.93 6.23
C ASN A 214 -5.53 2.04 7.31
N PRO A 215 -6.18 3.20 7.07
CA PRO A 215 -6.37 4.21 8.10
C PRO A 215 -7.20 3.74 9.31
N ILE A 216 -8.20 2.89 9.08
CA ILE A 216 -9.08 2.34 10.13
C ILE A 216 -8.28 1.40 11.02
N VAL A 217 -7.49 0.51 10.42
CA VAL A 217 -6.66 -0.43 11.18
C VAL A 217 -5.57 0.33 11.97
N LEU A 218 -4.95 1.34 11.37
CA LEU A 218 -4.02 2.23 12.10
C LEU A 218 -4.69 2.93 13.29
N TYR A 219 -5.94 3.40 13.13
CA TYR A 219 -6.70 4.00 14.22
C TYR A 219 -7.00 3.02 15.36
N ILE A 220 -7.39 1.79 15.04
CA ILE A 220 -7.73 0.76 16.05
C ILE A 220 -6.48 0.37 16.86
N PHE A 221 -5.35 0.19 16.19
CA PHE A 221 -4.18 -0.44 16.81
C PHE A 221 -3.06 0.52 17.24
N SER A 222 -2.97 1.73 16.70
CA SER A 222 -1.93 2.69 17.08
C SER A 222 -2.48 3.78 18.01
N THR A 223 -1.99 3.80 19.25
CA THR A 223 -2.28 4.87 20.22
C THR A 223 -1.73 6.21 19.76
N GLU A 224 -0.55 6.22 19.14
CA GLU A 224 0.09 7.43 18.63
C GLU A 224 -0.71 8.04 17.49
N TYR A 225 -1.23 7.20 16.59
CA TYR A 225 -2.06 7.65 15.47
C TYR A 225 -3.38 8.27 15.96
N ARG A 226 -4.01 7.67 16.98
CA ARG A 226 -5.20 8.25 17.63
C ARG A 226 -4.91 9.62 18.23
N PHE A 227 -3.78 9.77 18.93
CA PHE A 227 -3.39 11.04 19.51
C PHE A 227 -3.12 12.11 18.44
N ALA A 228 -2.47 11.73 17.33
CA ALA A 228 -2.23 12.63 16.21
C ALA A 228 -3.54 13.12 15.56
N ILE A 229 -4.51 12.23 15.33
CA ILE A 229 -5.83 12.59 14.82
C ILE A 229 -6.56 13.50 15.79
N GLN A 230 -6.52 13.21 17.09
CA GLN A 230 -7.16 14.04 18.10
C GLN A 230 -6.57 15.46 18.11
N ASN A 231 -5.24 15.59 18.02
CA ASN A 231 -4.59 16.90 17.93
C ASN A 231 -4.96 17.64 16.65
N PHE A 232 -5.00 16.93 15.51
CA PHE A 232 -5.44 17.51 14.24
C PHE A 232 -6.89 18.02 14.33
N CYS A 233 -7.81 17.20 14.81
CA CYS A 233 -9.21 17.58 15.02
C CYS A 233 -9.32 18.77 15.96
N ASN A 234 -8.63 18.76 17.11
CA ASN A 234 -8.64 19.86 18.07
C ASN A 234 -8.15 21.17 17.44
N ASN A 235 -7.10 21.12 16.61
CA ASN A 235 -6.59 22.30 15.90
C ASN A 235 -7.57 22.82 14.85
N VAL A 236 -8.22 21.93 14.10
CA VAL A 236 -9.25 22.29 13.13
C VAL A 236 -10.45 22.93 13.85
N PHE A 237 -10.97 22.28 14.89
CA PHE A 237 -12.08 22.80 15.69
C PHE A 237 -11.74 24.13 16.37
N ALA A 238 -10.51 24.31 16.86
CA ALA A 238 -10.03 25.59 17.38
C ALA A 238 -9.99 26.68 16.30
N THR A 239 -9.60 26.34 15.06
CA THR A 239 -9.60 27.26 13.92
C THR A 239 -11.02 27.71 13.55
N PHE A 240 -12.02 26.83 13.73
CA PHE A 240 -13.43 27.14 13.51
C PHE A 240 -14.17 27.67 14.75
N GLY A 241 -13.48 27.98 15.85
CA GLY A 241 -14.08 28.53 17.08
C GLY A 241 -15.00 27.55 17.84
N LEU A 242 -15.01 26.27 17.47
CA LEU A 242 -15.82 25.22 18.10
C LEU A 242 -14.98 24.55 19.20
N GLN A 243 -15.00 25.06 20.43
CA GLN A 243 -14.35 24.36 21.54
C GLN A 243 -15.15 23.12 21.96
N GLN A 244 -14.78 21.95 21.46
CA GLN A 244 -15.07 20.68 22.13
C GLN A 244 -13.78 20.00 22.55
N ARG A 245 -13.57 19.88 23.88
CA ARG A 245 -12.57 18.95 24.43
C ARG A 245 -13.09 17.53 24.26
N ILE A 246 -12.78 16.90 23.12
CA ILE A 246 -12.94 15.44 23.00
C ILE A 246 -11.89 14.82 23.93
N LYS A 247 -12.29 14.45 25.15
CA LYS A 247 -11.47 13.62 26.05
C LYS A 247 -11.82 12.16 25.77
N VAL A 248 -10.96 11.46 25.04
CA VAL A 248 -11.02 9.99 25.02
C VAL A 248 -10.37 9.50 26.31
N GLN A 249 -11.18 8.90 27.17
CA GLN A 249 -10.75 8.29 28.43
C GLN A 249 -9.79 7.15 28.10
N SER A 250 -8.51 7.32 28.46
CA SER A 250 -7.51 6.24 28.49
C SER A 250 -7.77 5.30 29.67
N SER A 251 -8.98 4.76 29.78
CA SER A 251 -9.28 3.68 30.72
C SER A 251 -8.99 2.36 30.02
N LEU A 252 -7.72 1.93 30.07
CA LEU A 252 -7.26 0.54 30.12
C LEU A 252 -5.73 0.53 29.98
N VAL A 253 -5.05 0.76 31.10
CA VAL A 253 -3.91 -0.01 31.66
C VAL A 253 -3.32 0.88 32.77
N HIS A 254 -3.88 0.76 33.98
CA HIS A 254 -3.07 0.89 35.18
C HIS A 254 -2.32 -0.44 35.36
N PRO A 255 -1.00 -0.47 35.48
CA PRO A 255 -0.35 -1.55 36.21
C PRO A 255 -0.54 -1.24 37.69
N SER A 256 -1.49 -1.93 38.32
CA SER A 256 -1.37 -2.26 39.72
C SER A 256 -0.17 -3.21 39.87
N THR A 257 0.77 -2.80 40.73
CA THR A 257 1.91 -3.53 41.31
C THR A 257 3.04 -3.95 40.37
#